data_AF-A0A968NYN5-F1
#
_entry.id   AF-A0A968NYN5-F1
#
_cell.length_a   1.000
_cell.length_b   1.000
_cell.length_c   1.000
_cell.angle_alpha   90.00
_cell.angle_beta   90.00
_cell.angle_gamma   90.00
#
_symmetry.space_group_name_H-M   'P 1'
#
loop_
_entity.id
_entity.type
_entity.pdbx_description
1 polymer ?
#
loop_
_entity_poly.entity_id
_entity_poly.type
_entity_poly.pdbx_seq_one_letter_code
_entity_poly.pdbx_strand_id
1 'polypeptide(L)'
;MSSSFMARSAGAVLLVLAGCATYQTRLAGYRDDLRAGRAQSAAEKIKDKAWTEGDDQVVYLLDYATARQVERDYEESNRAFLKAEELTDIKDYHSVSRIGGSLLLNEGMIQYKGDDFEKVMINAMLAINFLMQNKSEGAQVECRKLNDKLYKFRFEGKKNYEQNPFAFYLSALILGGEQELGFGLH
;
A
#
# COMPACT_ATOMS: atom_id res chain seq x y z
N MET A 1 -30.11 33.87 7.69
CA MET A 1 -29.32 32.64 7.60
C MET A 1 -29.83 31.66 8.65
N SER A 2 -30.37 30.52 8.22
CA SER A 2 -31.23 29.66 9.03
C SER A 2 -30.45 28.82 10.05
N SER A 3 -30.97 28.68 11.27
CA SER A 3 -30.47 27.83 12.36
C SER A 3 -30.31 26.35 11.97
N SER A 4 -30.98 25.92 10.90
CA SER A 4 -30.82 24.59 10.32
C SER A 4 -29.46 24.35 9.65
N PHE A 5 -28.71 25.39 9.30
CA PHE A 5 -27.38 25.24 8.67
C PHE A 5 -26.30 24.91 9.70
N MET A 6 -26.35 25.54 10.89
CA MET A 6 -25.39 25.30 11.99
C MET A 6 -25.53 23.90 12.61
N ALA A 7 -26.75 23.38 12.72
CA ALA A 7 -27.00 22.02 13.25
C ALA A 7 -26.47 20.92 12.31
N ARG A 8 -26.53 21.14 10.99
CA ARG A 8 -26.03 20.19 9.98
C ARG A 8 -24.50 20.15 9.94
N SER A 9 -23.83 21.29 10.15
CA SER A 9 -22.37 21.35 10.29
C SER A 9 -21.85 20.70 11.57
N ALA A 10 -22.56 20.84 12.71
CA ALA A 10 -22.17 20.18 13.95
C ALA A 10 -22.29 18.65 13.88
N GLY A 11 -23.35 18.12 13.24
CA GLY A 11 -23.52 16.69 13.04
C GLY A 11 -22.47 16.05 12.12
N ALA A 12 -22.03 16.76 11.07
CA ALA A 12 -20.99 16.28 10.17
C ALA A 12 -19.61 16.18 10.85
N VAL A 13 -19.27 17.13 11.73
CA VAL A 13 -18.02 17.10 12.51
C VAL A 13 -17.99 15.94 13.51
N LEU A 14 -19.12 15.65 14.17
CA LEU A 14 -19.23 14.52 15.10
C LEU A 14 -19.07 13.15 14.41
N LEU A 15 -19.56 12.99 13.18
CA LEU A 15 -19.45 11.74 12.42
C LEU A 15 -18.00 11.45 11.96
N VAL A 16 -17.25 12.48 11.58
CA VAL A 16 -15.84 12.34 11.18
C VAL A 16 -14.96 11.92 12.37
N LEU A 17 -15.20 12.50 13.56
CA LEU A 17 -14.44 12.18 14.77
C LEU A 17 -14.68 10.74 15.26
N ALA A 18 -15.90 10.22 15.15
CA ALA A 18 -16.22 8.84 15.49
C ALA A 18 -15.54 7.82 14.54
N GLY A 19 -15.41 8.16 13.25
CA GLY A 19 -14.72 7.32 12.27
C GLY A 19 -13.23 7.16 12.56
N CYS A 20 -12.52 8.25 12.84
CA CYS A 20 -11.09 8.22 13.19
C CYS A 20 -10.82 7.44 14.48
N ALA A 21 -11.64 7.63 15.52
CA ALA A 21 -11.52 6.90 16.78
C ALA A 21 -11.70 5.38 16.58
N THR A 22 -12.64 4.98 15.73
CA THR A 22 -12.94 3.56 15.48
C THR A 22 -11.79 2.86 14.76
N TYR A 23 -11.20 3.47 13.74
CA TYR A 23 -10.05 2.90 13.02
C TYR A 23 -8.80 2.78 13.91
N GLN A 24 -8.49 3.83 14.70
CA GLN A 24 -7.38 3.81 15.65
C GLN A 24 -7.53 2.70 16.69
N THR A 25 -8.75 2.48 17.19
CA THR A 25 -9.05 1.41 18.15
C THR A 25 -8.92 0.02 17.52
N ARG A 26 -9.32 -0.16 16.26
CA ARG A 26 -9.24 -1.45 15.54
C ARG A 26 -7.81 -1.94 15.33
N LEU A 27 -6.82 -1.03 15.25
CA LEU A 27 -5.41 -1.34 15.06
C LEU A 27 -4.54 -1.15 16.30
N ALA A 28 -5.10 -0.65 17.42
CA ALA A 28 -4.33 -0.37 18.63
C ALA A 28 -3.52 -1.59 19.10
N GLY A 29 -4.17 -2.76 19.21
CA GLY A 29 -3.51 -3.99 19.64
C GLY A 29 -2.44 -4.53 18.67
N TYR A 30 -2.55 -4.23 17.38
CA TYR A 30 -1.52 -4.54 16.37
C TYR A 30 -0.32 -3.61 16.52
N ARG A 31 -0.58 -2.30 16.60
CA ARG A 31 0.47 -1.26 16.72
C ARG A 31 1.26 -1.39 18.02
N ASP A 32 0.60 -1.74 19.12
CA ASP A 32 1.27 -1.93 20.40
C ASP A 32 2.20 -3.14 20.39
N ASP A 33 1.83 -4.21 19.68
CA ASP A 33 2.69 -5.36 19.50
C ASP A 33 3.88 -5.05 18.59
N LEU A 34 3.67 -4.37 17.47
CA LEU A 34 4.78 -3.94 16.61
C LEU A 34 5.77 -3.04 17.35
N ARG A 35 5.29 -2.03 18.09
CA ARG A 35 6.14 -1.12 18.87
C ARG A 35 6.95 -1.85 19.93
N ALA A 36 6.41 -2.93 20.48
CA ALA A 36 7.07 -3.75 21.48
C ALA A 36 7.93 -4.87 20.88
N GLY A 37 8.14 -4.89 19.55
CA GLY A 37 8.94 -5.90 18.86
C GLY A 37 8.26 -7.28 18.76
N ARG A 38 6.96 -7.39 19.05
CA ARG A 38 6.17 -8.62 18.98
C ARG A 38 5.49 -8.76 17.61
N ALA A 39 6.27 -8.71 16.54
CA ALA A 39 5.75 -8.70 15.18
C ALA A 39 4.88 -9.94 14.85
N GLN A 40 5.18 -11.11 15.42
CA GLN A 40 4.42 -12.34 15.19
C GLN A 40 3.01 -12.21 15.72
N SER A 41 2.91 -11.76 16.97
CA SER A 41 1.64 -11.50 17.62
C SER A 41 0.85 -10.42 16.89
N ALA A 42 1.54 -9.38 16.39
CA ALA A 42 0.91 -8.37 15.56
C ALA A 42 0.33 -8.97 14.26
N ALA A 43 1.10 -9.78 13.53
CA ALA A 43 0.67 -10.42 12.29
C ALA A 43 -0.56 -11.32 12.51
N GLU A 44 -0.56 -12.16 13.54
CA GLU A 44 -1.69 -13.06 13.81
C GLU A 44 -2.98 -12.30 14.15
N LYS A 45 -2.89 -11.14 14.84
CA LYS A 45 -4.06 -10.31 15.17
C LYS A 45 -4.81 -9.75 13.95
N ILE A 46 -4.14 -9.61 12.81
CA ILE A 46 -4.71 -9.00 11.61
C ILE A 46 -4.79 -9.95 10.41
N LYS A 47 -4.23 -11.17 10.53
CA LYS A 47 -4.16 -12.17 9.48
C LYS A 47 -5.51 -12.45 8.84
N ASP A 48 -6.54 -12.74 9.64
CA ASP A 48 -7.86 -13.06 9.12
C ASP A 48 -8.44 -11.92 8.29
N LYS A 49 -8.22 -10.67 8.72
CA LYS A 49 -8.68 -9.48 7.99
C LYS A 49 -7.88 -9.23 6.71
N ALA A 50 -6.59 -9.56 6.69
CA ALA A 50 -5.76 -9.45 5.49
C ALA A 50 -6.20 -10.44 4.40
N TRP A 51 -6.62 -11.64 4.80
CA TRP A 51 -6.99 -12.71 3.87
C TRP A 51 -8.51 -12.86 3.64
N THR A 52 -9.33 -12.04 4.29
CA THR A 52 -10.77 -11.96 4.03
C THR A 52 -11.05 -10.81 3.06
N GLU A 53 -11.82 -11.06 2.01
CA GLU A 53 -12.25 -10.02 1.08
C GLU A 53 -13.08 -8.96 1.80
N GLY A 54 -12.77 -7.69 1.56
CA GLY A 54 -13.47 -6.56 2.16
C GLY A 54 -12.88 -5.22 1.75
N ASP A 55 -13.58 -4.15 2.15
CA ASP A 55 -13.29 -2.78 1.71
C ASP A 55 -11.87 -2.31 2.10
N ASP A 56 -11.41 -2.72 3.29
CA ASP A 56 -10.12 -2.33 3.88
C ASP A 56 -9.01 -3.38 3.64
N GLN A 57 -9.27 -4.42 2.84
CA GLN A 57 -8.38 -5.58 2.72
C GLN A 57 -6.94 -5.20 2.32
N VAL A 58 -6.78 -4.24 1.41
CA VAL A 58 -5.47 -3.74 0.97
C VAL A 58 -4.65 -3.25 2.17
N VAL A 59 -5.24 -2.42 3.04
CA VAL A 59 -4.54 -1.88 4.21
C VAL A 59 -4.13 -2.99 5.17
N TYR A 60 -5.01 -3.97 5.42
CA TYR A 60 -4.67 -5.12 6.26
C TYR A 60 -3.56 -5.99 5.66
N LEU A 61 -3.53 -6.16 4.33
CA LEU A 61 -2.45 -6.86 3.64
C LEU A 61 -1.12 -6.12 3.79
N LEU A 62 -1.09 -4.79 3.67
CA LEU A 62 0.13 -3.99 3.85
C LEU A 62 0.67 -4.10 5.28
N ASP A 63 -0.20 -3.95 6.28
CA ASP A 63 0.17 -4.08 7.70
C ASP A 63 0.65 -5.51 8.03
N TYR A 64 -0.02 -6.53 7.49
CA TYR A 64 0.35 -7.94 7.68
C TYR A 64 1.69 -8.26 7.02
N ALA A 65 1.88 -7.84 5.77
CA ALA A 65 3.13 -8.04 5.03
C ALA A 65 4.31 -7.35 5.72
N THR A 66 4.10 -6.14 6.25
CA THR A 66 5.11 -5.40 7.02
C THR A 66 5.48 -6.13 8.31
N ALA A 67 4.49 -6.63 9.07
CA ALA A 67 4.78 -7.40 10.26
C ALA A 67 5.62 -8.65 9.95
N ARG A 68 5.27 -9.40 8.89
CA ARG A 68 6.02 -10.57 8.43
C ARG A 68 7.44 -10.22 7.94
N GLN A 69 7.60 -9.09 7.26
CA GLN A 69 8.91 -8.59 6.85
C GLN A 69 9.80 -8.28 8.07
N VAL A 70 9.26 -7.65 9.10
CA VAL A 70 9.97 -7.36 10.36
C VAL A 70 10.43 -8.65 11.05
N GLU A 71 9.66 -9.72 10.93
CA GLU A 71 10.01 -11.06 11.44
C GLU A 71 11.07 -11.79 10.61
N ARG A 72 11.46 -11.22 9.45
CA ARG A 72 12.26 -11.87 8.42
C ARG A 72 11.57 -13.06 7.75
N ASP A 73 10.25 -13.17 7.87
CA ASP A 73 9.44 -14.09 7.10
C ASP A 73 9.11 -13.47 5.73
N TYR A 74 10.15 -13.37 4.89
CA TYR A 74 10.06 -12.68 3.61
C TYR A 74 9.20 -13.41 2.58
N GLU A 75 9.05 -14.74 2.70
CA GLU A 75 8.21 -15.54 1.82
C GLU A 75 6.73 -15.20 2.06
N GLU A 76 6.29 -15.19 3.31
CA GLU A 76 4.92 -14.84 3.68
C GLU A 76 4.64 -13.34 3.47
N SER A 77 5.63 -12.48 3.75
CA SER A 77 5.55 -11.06 3.43
C SER A 77 5.36 -10.82 1.93
N ASN A 78 6.10 -11.53 1.07
CA ASN A 78 5.93 -11.48 -0.37
C ASN A 78 4.52 -11.89 -0.81
N ARG A 79 3.98 -12.98 -0.24
CA ARG A 79 2.63 -13.47 -0.56
C ARG A 79 1.58 -12.38 -0.33
N ALA A 80 1.69 -11.66 0.80
CA ALA A 80 0.76 -10.59 1.15
C ALA A 80 0.96 -9.32 0.30
N PHE A 81 2.21 -8.88 0.07
CA PHE A 81 2.49 -7.73 -0.78
C PHE A 81 2.10 -7.96 -2.24
N LEU A 82 2.29 -9.17 -2.79
CA LEU A 82 1.85 -9.52 -4.14
C LEU A 82 0.32 -9.51 -4.24
N LYS A 83 -0.39 -9.97 -3.21
CA LYS A 83 -1.86 -9.85 -3.17
C LYS A 83 -2.30 -8.39 -3.12
N ALA A 84 -1.62 -7.56 -2.33
CA ALA A 84 -1.89 -6.13 -2.29
C ALA A 84 -1.60 -5.46 -3.65
N GLU A 85 -0.53 -5.85 -4.34
CA GLU A 85 -0.24 -5.38 -5.71
C GLU A 85 -1.39 -5.74 -6.67
N GLU A 86 -1.88 -6.98 -6.65
CA GLU A 86 -2.99 -7.43 -7.49
C GLU A 86 -4.26 -6.59 -7.27
N LEU A 87 -4.60 -6.32 -6.01
CA LEU A 87 -5.80 -5.55 -5.64
C LEU A 87 -5.67 -4.04 -5.94
N THR A 88 -4.45 -3.54 -6.03
CA THR A 88 -4.16 -2.11 -6.27
C THR A 88 -3.72 -1.82 -7.71
N ASP A 89 -3.68 -2.85 -8.56
CA ASP A 89 -3.15 -2.74 -9.92
C ASP A 89 -3.91 -1.72 -10.77
N ILE A 90 -3.15 -1.04 -11.62
CA ILE A 90 -3.54 0.17 -12.34
C ILE A 90 -4.29 -0.23 -13.62
N LYS A 91 -5.39 -0.98 -13.50
CA LYS A 91 -6.28 -1.24 -14.65
C LYS A 91 -7.22 -0.05 -14.93
N ASP A 92 -7.38 0.84 -13.96
CA ASP A 92 -8.46 1.84 -13.92
C ASP A 92 -8.01 3.31 -14.09
N TYR A 93 -6.78 3.58 -14.53
CA TYR A 93 -6.28 4.95 -14.65
C TYR A 93 -7.19 5.86 -15.53
N HIS A 94 -7.98 5.26 -16.43
CA HIS A 94 -8.92 5.97 -17.30
C HIS A 94 -10.36 6.16 -16.75
N SER A 95 -10.77 5.52 -15.66
CA SER A 95 -12.18 5.50 -15.24
C SER A 95 -12.57 6.55 -14.19
N VAL A 96 -11.62 7.10 -13.43
CA VAL A 96 -11.95 8.03 -12.32
C VAL A 96 -12.37 9.42 -12.80
N SER A 97 -11.93 9.86 -13.99
CA SER A 97 -12.31 11.18 -14.52
C SER A 97 -13.74 11.31 -15.07
N ARG A 98 -14.58 10.27 -14.96
CA ARG A 98 -15.98 10.26 -15.44
C ARG A 98 -17.06 10.19 -14.37
N ILE A 99 -16.72 10.19 -13.08
CA ILE A 99 -17.76 10.10 -12.02
C ILE A 99 -18.23 11.52 -11.66
N GLY A 100 -18.83 12.19 -12.64
CA GLY A 100 -19.60 13.41 -12.48
C GLY A 100 -21.05 13.11 -12.77
N GLY A 101 -21.82 12.77 -11.73
CA GLY A 101 -23.26 12.60 -11.81
C GLY A 101 -23.69 11.17 -12.14
N SER A 102 -24.29 10.51 -11.14
CA SER A 102 -25.31 9.45 -11.22
C SER A 102 -25.22 8.49 -12.40
N LEU A 103 -25.05 7.18 -12.13
CA LEU A 103 -25.88 6.11 -12.71
C LEU A 103 -25.52 4.75 -12.07
N LEU A 104 -26.52 4.20 -11.36
CA LEU A 104 -26.82 2.77 -11.24
C LEU A 104 -25.97 1.92 -10.27
N LEU A 105 -26.43 1.89 -9.02
CA LEU A 105 -26.88 0.67 -8.33
C LEU A 105 -26.25 -0.65 -8.82
N ASN A 106 -24.97 -0.82 -8.50
CA ASN A 106 -24.52 -2.10 -7.99
C ASN A 106 -23.87 -1.81 -6.63
N GLU A 107 -24.34 -2.50 -5.60
CA GLU A 107 -24.00 -2.33 -4.19
C GLU A 107 -22.58 -2.86 -3.90
N GLY A 108 -21.57 -2.25 -4.50
CA GLY A 108 -20.17 -2.39 -4.11
C GLY A 108 -19.71 -1.08 -3.48
N MET A 109 -19.55 -1.07 -2.17
CA MET A 109 -18.83 0.00 -1.48
C MET A 109 -17.48 0.21 -2.20
N ILE A 110 -17.05 1.46 -2.34
CA ILE A 110 -15.80 1.78 -3.04
C ILE A 110 -14.66 1.11 -2.25
N GLN A 111 -14.18 -0.04 -2.72
CA GLN A 111 -13.04 -0.74 -2.13
C GLN A 111 -11.84 0.20 -2.11
N TYR A 112 -11.11 0.25 -0.99
CA TYR A 112 -9.90 1.05 -0.91
C TYR A 112 -8.87 0.55 -1.92
N LYS A 113 -8.52 1.38 -2.90
CA LYS A 113 -7.62 1.01 -4.01
C LYS A 113 -6.13 1.32 -3.75
N GLY A 114 -5.79 1.77 -2.54
CA GLY A 114 -4.44 2.24 -2.19
C GLY A 114 -4.11 3.62 -2.79
N ASP A 115 -3.37 4.41 -2.03
CA ASP A 115 -2.82 5.68 -2.52
C ASP A 115 -1.65 5.44 -3.49
N ASP A 116 -1.36 6.39 -4.38
CA ASP A 116 -0.29 6.25 -5.37
C ASP A 116 1.09 6.00 -4.72
N PHE A 117 1.31 6.59 -3.55
CA PHE A 117 2.49 6.32 -2.72
C PHE A 117 2.57 4.86 -2.27
N GLU A 118 1.48 4.28 -1.79
CA GLU A 118 1.44 2.90 -1.28
C GLU A 118 1.70 1.91 -2.41
N LYS A 119 1.13 2.16 -3.60
CA LYS A 119 1.34 1.34 -4.80
C LYS A 119 2.82 1.24 -5.20
N VAL A 120 3.56 2.35 -5.07
CA VAL A 120 5.00 2.39 -5.28
C VAL A 120 5.74 1.66 -4.16
N MET A 121 5.28 1.85 -2.92
CA MET A 121 5.90 1.25 -1.74
C MET A 121 5.78 -0.29 -1.74
N ILE A 122 4.68 -0.85 -2.26
CA ILE A 122 4.51 -2.31 -2.38
C ILE A 122 5.69 -2.93 -3.13
N ASN A 123 6.05 -2.42 -4.31
CA ASN A 123 7.18 -2.95 -5.08
C ASN A 123 8.53 -2.67 -4.41
N ALA A 124 8.68 -1.54 -3.72
CA ALA A 124 9.90 -1.25 -2.96
C ALA A 124 10.12 -2.30 -1.86
N MET A 125 9.06 -2.66 -1.13
CA MET A 125 9.13 -3.67 -0.08
C MET A 125 9.33 -5.08 -0.64
N LEU A 126 8.68 -5.42 -1.75
CA LEU A 126 8.93 -6.69 -2.46
C LEU A 126 10.39 -6.79 -2.92
N ALA A 127 10.95 -5.71 -3.47
CA ALA A 127 12.35 -5.69 -3.88
C ALA A 127 13.29 -5.96 -2.70
N ILE A 128 13.06 -5.32 -1.55
CA ILE A 128 13.81 -5.58 -0.31
C ILE A 128 13.67 -7.05 0.09
N ASN A 129 12.45 -7.59 0.14
CA ASN A 129 12.24 -8.99 0.52
C ASN A 129 12.98 -9.97 -0.39
N PHE A 130 12.98 -9.72 -1.71
CA PHE A 130 13.70 -10.56 -2.67
C PHE A 130 15.21 -10.47 -2.47
N LEU A 131 15.76 -9.29 -2.20
CA LEU A 131 17.17 -9.14 -1.84
C LEU A 131 17.53 -9.89 -0.56
N MET A 132 16.70 -9.79 0.48
CA MET A 132 16.91 -10.50 1.74
C MET A 132 16.85 -12.02 1.60
N GLN A 133 16.26 -12.51 0.49
CA GLN A 133 16.23 -13.92 0.11
C GLN A 133 17.31 -14.30 -0.91
N ASN A 134 18.25 -13.41 -1.24
CA ASN A 134 19.24 -13.58 -2.31
C ASN A 134 18.64 -13.82 -3.71
N LYS A 135 17.39 -13.38 -3.94
CA LYS A 135 16.66 -13.50 -5.21
C LYS A 135 16.81 -12.19 -6.02
N SER A 136 18.02 -11.88 -6.48
CA SER A 136 18.34 -10.61 -7.15
C SER A 136 17.46 -10.31 -8.36
N GLU A 137 17.24 -11.30 -9.23
CA GLU A 137 16.38 -11.15 -10.42
C GLU A 137 14.95 -10.72 -10.04
N GLY A 138 14.39 -11.30 -8.97
CA GLY A 138 13.09 -10.93 -8.44
C GLY A 138 13.07 -9.48 -7.95
N ALA A 139 14.11 -9.05 -7.24
CA ALA A 139 14.22 -7.66 -6.78
C ALA A 139 14.23 -6.65 -7.95
N GLN A 140 14.91 -6.98 -9.04
CA GLN A 140 14.95 -6.13 -10.22
C GLN A 140 13.61 -6.05 -10.97
N VAL A 141 12.87 -7.17 -11.04
CA VAL A 141 11.51 -7.17 -11.62
C VAL A 141 10.65 -6.15 -10.88
N GLU A 142 10.72 -6.16 -9.55
CA GLU A 142 9.96 -5.22 -8.72
C GLU A 142 10.46 -3.77 -8.85
N CYS A 143 11.77 -3.55 -8.98
CA CYS A 143 12.32 -2.21 -9.28
C CYS A 143 11.84 -1.66 -10.63
N ARG A 144 11.73 -2.52 -11.66
CA ARG A 144 11.18 -2.12 -12.97
C ARG A 144 9.70 -1.73 -12.86
N LYS A 145 8.88 -2.56 -12.20
CA LYS A 145 7.47 -2.23 -11.93
C LYS A 145 7.32 -0.93 -11.15
N LEU A 146 8.16 -0.71 -10.14
CA LEU A 146 8.21 0.53 -9.35
C LEU A 146 8.48 1.74 -10.25
N ASN A 147 9.52 1.68 -11.09
CA ASN A 147 9.88 2.75 -12.01
C ASN A 147 8.75 3.03 -13.02
N ASP A 148 8.08 2.00 -13.54
CA ASP A 148 6.93 2.13 -14.43
C ASP A 148 5.77 2.87 -13.74
N LYS A 149 5.47 2.54 -12.47
CA LYS A 149 4.46 3.25 -11.67
C LYS A 149 4.83 4.72 -11.47
N LEU A 150 6.08 5.02 -11.11
CA LEU A 150 6.58 6.39 -10.96
C LEU A 150 6.45 7.19 -12.27
N TYR A 151 6.77 6.57 -13.41
CA TYR A 151 6.62 7.19 -14.73
C TYR A 151 5.15 7.52 -15.01
N LYS A 152 4.25 6.54 -14.87
CA LYS A 152 2.80 6.75 -15.09
C LYS A 152 2.24 7.84 -14.19
N PHE A 153 2.55 7.83 -12.89
CA PHE A 153 2.06 8.85 -11.97
C PHE A 153 2.62 10.25 -12.25
N ARG A 154 3.86 10.36 -12.73
CA ARG A 154 4.48 11.65 -13.06
C ARG A 154 3.97 12.24 -14.38
N PHE A 155 3.78 11.42 -15.42
CA PHE A 155 3.55 11.90 -16.79
C PHE A 155 2.13 11.66 -17.30
N GLU A 156 1.45 10.63 -16.83
CA GLU A 156 0.06 10.34 -17.19
C GLU A 156 -0.91 10.84 -16.10
N GLY A 157 -0.40 10.96 -14.87
CA GLY A 157 -0.91 11.70 -13.71
C GLY A 157 -1.58 13.04 -14.00
N LYS A 158 -2.92 13.15 -13.97
CA LYS A 158 -3.63 14.46 -14.02
C LYS A 158 -3.41 15.37 -12.78
N LYS A 159 -2.41 15.10 -11.93
CA LYS A 159 -2.01 15.89 -10.75
C LYS A 159 -0.49 15.91 -10.64
N ASN A 160 0.05 16.94 -9.97
CA ASN A 160 1.45 17.01 -9.59
C ASN A 160 1.78 15.88 -8.61
N TYR A 161 2.20 14.73 -9.12
CA TYR A 161 2.70 13.63 -8.31
C TYR A 161 4.09 13.98 -7.76
N GLU A 162 4.20 14.02 -6.44
CA GLU A 162 5.49 14.15 -5.76
C GLU A 162 6.14 12.77 -5.71
N GLN A 163 7.28 12.63 -6.38
CA GLN A 163 8.03 11.38 -6.41
C GLN A 163 8.45 11.00 -4.99
N ASN A 164 8.25 9.72 -4.64
CA ASN A 164 8.83 9.15 -3.43
C ASN A 164 10.35 9.00 -3.62
N PRO A 165 11.20 9.83 -2.99
CA PRO A 165 12.65 9.82 -3.23
C PRO A 165 13.31 8.55 -2.72
N PHE A 166 12.77 7.96 -1.64
CA PHE A 166 13.25 6.71 -1.08
C PHE A 166 13.08 5.55 -2.07
N ALA A 167 11.86 5.40 -2.62
CA ALA A 167 11.56 4.33 -3.57
C ALA A 167 12.41 4.44 -4.85
N PHE A 168 12.59 5.66 -5.36
CA PHE A 168 13.45 5.91 -6.51
C PHE A 168 14.92 5.60 -6.23
N TYR A 169 15.45 6.10 -5.11
CA TYR A 169 16.85 5.88 -4.72
C TYR A 169 17.14 4.40 -4.47
N LEU A 170 16.24 3.69 -3.79
CA LEU A 170 16.34 2.25 -3.57
C LEU A 170 16.41 1.49 -4.90
N SER A 171 15.49 1.77 -5.83
CA SER A 171 15.48 1.18 -7.18
C SER A 171 16.82 1.42 -7.90
N ALA A 172 17.34 2.65 -7.85
CA ALA A 172 18.62 3.00 -8.46
C ALA A 172 19.81 2.23 -7.84
N LEU A 173 19.85 2.07 -6.51
CA LEU A 173 20.90 1.28 -5.85
C LEU A 173 20.86 -0.19 -6.25
N ILE A 174 19.67 -0.79 -6.32
CA ILE A 174 19.50 -2.21 -6.64
C ILE A 174 19.91 -2.49 -8.10
N LEU A 175 19.47 -1.64 -9.03
CA LEU A 175 19.82 -1.77 -10.44
C LEU A 175 21.28 -1.41 -10.72
N GLY A 176 21.82 -0.41 -10.02
CA GLY A 176 23.21 0.06 -10.18
C GLY A 176 24.25 -0.89 -9.57
N GLY A 177 23.94 -1.55 -8.44
CA GLY A 177 24.85 -2.50 -7.80
C GLY A 177 25.19 -3.72 -8.65
N GLU A 178 24.29 -4.13 -9.56
CA GLU A 178 24.58 -5.19 -10.53
C GLU A 178 25.57 -4.75 -11.61
N GLN A 179 25.54 -3.47 -12.00
CA GLN A 179 26.46 -2.93 -13.00
C GLN A 179 27.92 -2.94 -12.51
N GLU A 180 28.13 -2.87 -11.19
CA GLU A 180 29.44 -3.02 -10.55
C GLU A 180 29.81 -4.50 -10.25
N LEU A 181 28.83 -5.38 -10.03
CA LEU A 181 29.06 -6.82 -9.74
C LEU A 181 29.16 -7.69 -11.00
N GLY A 182 28.71 -7.21 -12.16
CA GLY A 182 28.73 -7.91 -13.45
C GLY A 182 30.08 -7.91 -14.19
N PHE A 183 31.15 -7.34 -13.62
CA PHE A 183 32.50 -7.33 -14.20
C PHE A 183 33.52 -8.18 -13.44
N GLY A 184 33.07 -9.02 -12.50
CA GLY A 184 33.96 -9.64 -11.54
C GLY A 184 33.89 -11.15 -11.40
N LEU A 185 33.44 -11.94 -12.38
CA LEU A 185 33.69 -13.39 -12.44
C LEU A 185 33.67 -13.92 -13.89
N HIS A 186 34.84 -13.89 -14.54
CA HIS A 186 35.25 -14.82 -15.59
C HIS A 186 36.42 -15.65 -15.03
#